data_AF-A0A9K3I4N1-F1
#
_entry.id   AF-A0A9K3I4N1-F1
#
_cell.length_a   1.000
_cell.length_b   1.000
_cell.length_c   1.000
_cell.angle_alpha   90.00
_cell.angle_beta   90.00
_cell.angle_gamma   90.00
#
_symmetry.space_group_name_H-M   'P 1'
#
loop_
_entity.id
_entity.type
_entity.pdbx_description
1 polymer ?
#
loop_
_entity_poly.entity_id
_entity_poly.type
_entity_poly.pdbx_seq_one_letter_code
_entity_poly.pdbx_strand_id
1 'polypeptide(L)'
;MEQLKNVQETTIKDDAEGMKGKIKELEQGTDGIWRFHRKRIWVPRQGDLRDKILEEAHKSRYTMHPGNNKMYQDLRNNFWWIGMKKT
;
A
#
# COMPACT_ATOMS: atom_id res chain seq x y z
N MET A 1 -5.33 -8.26 -9.25
CA MET A 1 -6.11 -8.06 -8.00
C MET A 1 -6.02 -9.26 -7.06
N GLU A 2 -6.14 -10.50 -7.56
CA GLU A 2 -6.09 -11.71 -6.72
C GLU A 2 -4.76 -11.94 -5.99
N GLN A 3 -3.64 -11.64 -6.66
CA GLN A 3 -2.29 -11.70 -6.06
C GLN A 3 -2.13 -10.75 -4.86
N LEU A 4 -2.71 -9.55 -4.92
CA LEU A 4 -2.67 -8.57 -3.83
C LEU A 4 -3.44 -9.09 -2.61
N LYS A 5 -4.60 -9.70 -2.84
CA LYS A 5 -5.44 -10.26 -1.77
C LYS A 5 -4.72 -11.39 -1.03
N ASN A 6 -4.12 -12.34 -1.76
CA ASN A 6 -3.42 -13.46 -1.14
C ASN A 6 -2.23 -12.99 -0.29
N VAL A 7 -1.42 -12.06 -0.81
CA VAL A 7 -0.25 -11.54 -0.08
C VAL A 7 -0.67 -10.71 1.14
N GLN A 8 -1.76 -9.94 1.05
CA GLN A 8 -2.32 -9.23 2.21
C GLN A 8 -2.78 -10.19 3.30
N GLU A 9 -3.49 -11.26 2.92
CA GLU A 9 -4.01 -12.23 3.88
C GLU A 9 -2.89 -13.02 4.57
N THR A 10 -1.87 -13.48 3.84
CA THR A 10 -0.72 -14.17 4.43
C THR A 10 0.08 -13.25 5.35
N THR A 11 0.22 -11.98 4.99
CA THR A 11 0.96 -11.00 5.81
C THR A 11 0.23 -10.66 7.11
N ILE A 12 -1.11 -10.55 7.10
CA ILE A 12 -1.88 -10.32 8.34
C ILE A 12 -1.76 -11.51 9.28
N LYS A 13 -1.66 -12.74 8.75
CA LYS A 13 -1.48 -13.96 9.54
C LYS A 13 -0.05 -14.08 10.11
N ASP A 14 0.96 -13.70 9.34
CA ASP A 14 2.39 -13.84 9.70
C ASP A 14 2.93 -12.67 10.56
N ASP A 15 2.49 -11.43 10.27
CA ASP A 15 2.90 -10.20 10.97
C ASP A 15 1.81 -9.69 11.93
N ALA A 16 0.98 -10.59 12.47
CA ALA A 16 -0.11 -10.26 13.39
C ALA A 16 0.39 -9.54 14.66
N GLU A 17 1.62 -9.83 15.10
CA GLU A 17 2.25 -9.20 16.27
C GLU A 17 2.75 -7.77 15.99
N GLY A 18 3.45 -7.55 14.88
CA GLY A 18 3.93 -6.22 14.46
C GLY A 18 2.79 -5.28 14.04
N MET A 19 1.70 -5.84 13.52
CA MET A 19 0.53 -5.10 13.09
C MET A 19 -0.61 -5.05 14.13
N LYS A 20 -0.46 -5.65 15.32
CA LYS A 20 -1.54 -5.84 16.32
C LYS A 20 -2.28 -4.55 16.71
N GLY A 21 -1.63 -3.39 16.62
CA GLY A 21 -2.24 -2.07 16.84
C GLY A 21 -2.75 -1.39 15.57
N LYS A 22 -2.20 -1.73 14.41
CA LYS A 22 -2.48 -1.13 13.09
C LYS A 22 -3.61 -1.83 12.35
N ILE A 23 -3.81 -3.13 12.58
CA ILE A 23 -4.91 -3.93 11.99
C ILE A 23 -6.27 -3.32 12.33
N LYS A 24 -6.44 -2.72 13.52
CA LYS A 24 -7.69 -2.05 13.91
C LYS A 24 -8.05 -0.84 13.04
N GLU A 25 -7.05 -0.22 12.41
CA GLU A 25 -7.23 0.92 11.49
C GLU A 25 -7.38 0.46 10.02
N LEU A 26 -7.20 -0.85 9.77
CA LEU A 26 -7.38 -1.46 8.47
C LEU A 26 -8.80 -2.02 8.36
N GLU A 27 -9.46 -1.69 7.27
CA GLU A 27 -10.80 -2.14 6.94
C GLU A 27 -10.74 -2.90 5.62
N GLN A 28 -11.35 -4.08 5.56
CA GLN A 28 -11.47 -4.83 4.32
C GLN A 28 -12.58 -4.21 3.45
N GLY A 29 -12.26 -3.86 2.21
CA GLY A 29 -13.25 -3.39 1.25
C GLY A 29 -14.11 -4.55 0.72
N THR A 30 -15.17 -4.20 -0.01
CA THR A 30 -16.07 -5.19 -0.64
C THR A 30 -15.38 -6.05 -1.69
N ASP A 31 -14.30 -5.55 -2.27
CA ASP A 31 -13.38 -6.27 -3.17
C ASP A 31 -12.39 -7.21 -2.45
N GLY A 32 -12.42 -7.27 -1.12
CA GLY A 32 -11.54 -8.10 -0.31
C GLY A 32 -10.14 -7.50 -0.05
N ILE A 33 -9.86 -6.28 -0.53
CA ILE A 33 -8.59 -5.59 -0.30
C ILE A 33 -8.66 -4.77 0.98
N TRP A 34 -7.63 -4.93 1.82
CA TRP A 34 -7.47 -4.17 3.05
C TRP A 34 -7.05 -2.73 2.76
N ARG A 35 -7.72 -1.78 3.42
CA ARG A 35 -7.53 -0.34 3.26
C ARG A 35 -7.37 0.35 4.61
N PHE A 36 -6.46 1.31 4.67
CA PHE A 36 -6.29 2.22 5.81
C PHE A 36 -7.27 3.41 5.70
N HIS A 37 -8.06 3.65 6.76
CA HIS A 37 -9.13 4.68 6.79
C HIS A 37 -10.06 4.67 5.57
N ARG A 38 -10.39 3.48 5.02
CA ARG A 38 -11.28 3.29 3.85
C ARG A 38 -10.85 3.96 2.54
N LYS A 39 -9.72 4.69 2.52
CA LYS A 39 -9.27 5.47 1.37
C LYS A 39 -7.99 4.92 0.74
N ARG A 40 -7.05 4.43 1.56
CA ARG A 40 -5.72 4.04 1.10
C ARG A 40 -5.56 2.54 1.08
N ILE A 41 -5.15 1.96 -0.03
CA ILE A 41 -4.87 0.53 -0.12
C ILE A 41 -3.65 0.22 0.75
N TRP A 42 -3.79 -0.74 1.66
CA TRP A 42 -2.66 -1.19 2.46
C TRP A 42 -1.73 -2.08 1.63
N VAL A 43 -0.43 -1.84 1.69
CA VAL A 43 0.55 -2.68 0.97
C VAL A 43 1.43 -3.40 1.99
N PRO A 44 1.37 -4.74 2.05
CA PRO A 44 2.20 -5.52 2.96
C PRO A 44 3.69 -5.36 2.65
N ARG A 45 4.55 -5.73 3.61
CA ARG A 45 6.01 -5.80 3.38
C ARG A 45 6.40 -7.07 2.65
N GLN A 46 5.68 -8.17 2.87
CA GLN A 46 5.89 -9.39 2.09
C GLN A 46 5.48 -9.19 0.63
N GLY A 47 6.27 -9.79 -0.25
CA GLY A 47 6.10 -9.76 -1.70
C GLY A 47 6.64 -8.50 -2.37
N ASP A 48 6.97 -8.61 -3.65
CA ASP A 48 7.48 -7.51 -4.49
C ASP A 48 6.39 -6.48 -4.86
N LEU A 49 5.32 -6.39 -4.06
CA LEU A 49 4.19 -5.50 -4.34
C LEU A 49 4.59 -4.03 -4.19
N ARG A 50 5.41 -3.71 -3.18
CA ARG A 50 5.90 -2.33 -2.98
C ARG A 50 6.76 -1.90 -4.16
N ASP A 51 7.69 -2.75 -4.58
CA ASP A 51 8.56 -2.50 -5.73
C ASP A 51 7.78 -2.40 -7.03
N LYS A 52 6.80 -3.28 -7.26
CA LYS A 52 5.91 -3.18 -8.43
C LYS A 52 5.11 -1.88 -8.44
N ILE A 53 4.56 -1.46 -7.29
CA ILE A 53 3.82 -0.18 -7.20
C ILE A 53 4.73 1.00 -7.47
N LEU A 54 5.96 0.98 -6.93
CA LEU A 54 6.96 2.01 -7.19
C LEU A 54 7.37 2.02 -8.67
N GLU A 55 7.65 0.86 -9.25
CA GLU A 55 8.04 0.71 -10.65
C GLU A 55 6.94 1.21 -11.60
N GLU A 56 5.68 0.84 -11.36
CA GLU A 56 4.53 1.34 -12.13
C GLU A 56 4.35 2.85 -11.96
N ALA A 57 4.54 3.39 -10.76
CA ALA A 57 4.49 4.84 -10.52
C ALA A 57 5.64 5.59 -11.22
N HIS A 58 6.83 4.98 -11.30
CA HIS A 58 7.99 5.49 -12.04
C HIS A 58 7.78 5.42 -13.56
N LYS A 59 7.09 4.40 -14.06
CA LYS A 59 6.78 4.20 -15.50
C LYS A 59 5.57 5.00 -15.98
N SER A 60 4.68 5.42 -15.07
CA SER A 60 3.49 6.20 -15.41
C SER A 60 3.85 7.52 -16.08
N ARG A 61 3.19 7.84 -17.20
CA ARG A 61 3.39 9.03 -18.06
C ARG A 61 3.25 10.40 -17.38
N TYR A 62 2.97 10.43 -16.08
CA TYR A 62 3.05 11.64 -15.27
C TYR A 62 4.49 12.12 -15.06
N THR A 63 5.50 11.53 -15.71
CA THR A 63 6.88 12.02 -15.78
C THR A 63 7.11 13.16 -16.79
N MET A 64 6.07 13.68 -17.47
CA MET A 64 6.14 14.97 -18.19
C MET A 64 6.14 16.17 -17.21
N HIS A 65 7.12 16.16 -16.30
CA HIS A 65 7.43 17.13 -15.25
C HIS A 65 6.33 17.46 -14.22
N PRO A 66 6.32 16.69 -13.13
CA PRO A 66 6.23 17.22 -11.78
C PRO A 66 7.37 16.60 -10.95
N GLY A 67 8.10 17.40 -10.16
CA GLY A 67 9.24 16.87 -9.39
C GLY A 67 8.88 15.63 -8.55
N ASN A 68 9.87 14.84 -8.15
CA ASN A 68 9.76 13.59 -7.36
C ASN A 68 8.71 13.63 -6.23
N ASN A 69 8.43 14.82 -5.71
CA ASN A 69 7.42 15.08 -4.70
C ASN A 69 5.98 14.75 -5.12
N LYS A 70 5.59 14.90 -6.39
CA LYS A 70 4.20 14.64 -6.82
C LYS A 70 3.91 13.14 -6.91
N MET A 71 4.83 12.35 -7.47
CA MET A 71 4.72 10.89 -7.50
C MET A 71 4.60 10.31 -6.08
N TYR A 72 5.44 10.77 -5.15
CA TYR A 72 5.36 10.35 -3.74
C TYR A 72 4.05 10.78 -3.07
N GLN A 73 3.50 11.95 -3.40
CA GLN A 73 2.20 12.40 -2.90
C GLN A 73 1.05 11.53 -3.45
N ASP A 74 1.04 11.24 -4.74
CA ASP A 74 0.06 10.35 -5.37
C ASP A 74 0.10 8.93 -4.77
N LEU A 75 1.31 8.40 -4.54
CA LEU A 75 1.48 7.13 -3.86
C LEU A 75 0.96 7.18 -2.42
N ARG A 76 1.25 8.25 -1.66
CA ARG A 76 0.77 8.40 -0.28
C ARG A 76 -0.74 8.63 -0.19
N ASN A 77 -1.36 9.16 -1.24
CA ASN A 77 -2.80 9.38 -1.31
C ASN A 77 -3.57 8.09 -1.59
N ASN A 78 -3.01 7.19 -2.42
CA ASN A 78 -3.67 5.95 -2.84
C ASN A 78 -3.23 4.72 -2.04
N PHE A 79 -2.00 4.69 -1.53
CA PHE A 79 -1.40 3.55 -0.85
C PHE A 79 -0.88 3.92 0.54
N TRP A 80 -0.81 2.92 1.42
CA TRP A 80 -0.26 3.05 2.76
C TRP A 80 0.49 1.78 3.18
N TRP A 81 1.68 1.92 3.77
CA TRP A 81 2.40 0.81 4.37
C TRP A 81 3.26 1.24 5.57
N ILE A 82 3.61 0.27 6.42
CA ILE A 82 4.46 0.50 7.59
C ILE A 82 5.84 0.99 7.12
N GLY A 83 6.25 2.16 7.63
CA GLY A 83 7.52 2.81 7.27
C GLY A 83 7.39 3.94 6.26
N MET A 84 6.20 4.22 5.70
CA MET A 84 6.01 5.48 4.95
C MET A 84 6.22 6.67 5.89
N LYS A 85 7.11 7.59 5.51
CA LYS A 85 7.34 8.84 6.27
C LYS A 85 6.00 9.56 6.46
N LYS A 86 5.66 9.83 7.72
CA LYS A 86 4.63 10.80 8.05
C LYS A 86 5.25 12.18 7.88
N THR A 87 5.08 12.81 6.72
CA THR A 87 5.18 14.28 6.65
C THR A 87 4.04 14.87 7.47
#